data_AF-A0A7C4P8L6-F1
#
_entry.id   AF-A0A7C4P8L6-F1
#
_cell.length_a   1.000
_cell.length_b   1.000
_cell.length_c   1.000
_cell.angle_alpha   90.00
_cell.angle_beta   90.00
_cell.angle_gamma   90.00
#
_symmetry.space_group_name_H-M   'P 1'
#
loop_
_entity.id
_entity.type
_entity.pdbx_description
1 polymer ?
#
loop_
_entity_poly.entity_id
_entity_poly.type
_entity_poly.pdbx_seq_one_letter_code
_entity_poly.pdbx_strand_id
1 'polypeptide(L)'
;MKNLKLLLLVALILVSCSTQESEYNTERMTLEQIRTDWRFYGFDIYYQQYRIDSALLSEFKTSFNPNNFKFLFFTSPACYTCGKLDSLIPFALRIIKEAGFSDSCFEIYHTPALNAHHPYETKLKLTAIPSAFSFDRNVKFYSIIDTYRIRKIDSASLKLENILIESVK
;
A
#
# COMPACT_ATOMS: atom_id res chain seq x y z
N MET A 1 40.94 -41.06 14.74
CA MET A 1 39.63 -40.96 14.03
C MET A 1 38.61 -40.01 14.69
N LYS A 2 38.77 -39.55 15.94
CA LYS A 2 37.84 -38.57 16.57
C LYS A 2 37.92 -37.17 15.96
N ASN A 3 39.12 -36.74 15.55
CA ASN A 3 39.34 -35.40 15.00
C ASN A 3 38.79 -35.21 13.57
N LEU A 4 38.62 -36.30 12.81
CA LEU A 4 38.06 -36.26 11.46
C LEU A 4 36.54 -36.00 11.47
N LYS A 5 35.84 -36.53 12.48
CA LYS A 5 34.40 -36.31 12.67
C LYS A 5 34.08 -34.87 13.07
N LEU A 6 34.96 -34.25 13.88
CA LEU A 6 34.83 -32.86 14.28
C LEU A 6 35.08 -31.90 13.09
N LEU A 7 36.04 -32.23 12.23
CA LEU A 7 36.33 -31.44 11.02
C LEU A 7 35.16 -31.45 10.03
N LEU A 8 34.50 -32.62 9.88
CA LEU A 8 33.32 -32.76 9.01
C LEU A 8 32.11 -31.98 9.55
N LEU A 9 31.94 -31.93 10.88
CA LEU A 9 30.87 -31.18 11.54
C LEU A 9 31.02 -29.67 11.37
N VAL A 10 32.26 -29.16 11.46
CA VAL A 10 32.57 -27.73 11.24
C VAL A 10 32.41 -27.34 9.77
N ALA A 11 32.78 -28.22 8.83
CA ALA A 11 32.59 -27.99 7.40
C ALA A 11 31.10 -27.92 7.01
N LEU A 12 30.22 -28.69 7.65
CA LEU A 12 28.77 -28.66 7.43
C LEU A 12 28.10 -27.35 7.89
N ILE A 13 28.63 -26.70 8.94
CA ILE A 13 28.10 -25.43 9.45
C ILE A 13 28.43 -24.27 8.48
N LEU A 14 29.56 -24.35 7.77
CA LEU A 14 30.02 -23.30 6.84
C LEU A 14 29.28 -23.29 5.50
N VAL A 15 28.61 -24.38 5.10
CA VAL A 15 27.87 -24.47 3.82
C VAL A 15 26.42 -23.97 3.97
N SER A 16 25.89 -23.85 5.18
CA SER A 16 24.51 -23.38 5.42
C SER A 16 24.34 -21.86 5.40
N CYS A 17 25.40 -21.09 5.10
CA CYS A 17 25.30 -19.65 4.89
C CYS A 17 25.28 -19.33 3.38
N SER A 18 24.29 -19.87 2.66
CA SER A 18 23.93 -19.31 1.37
C SER A 18 23.15 -18.03 1.65
N THR A 19 23.76 -16.87 1.36
CA THR A 19 23.02 -15.62 1.18
C THR A 19 22.20 -15.73 -0.10
N GLN A 20 21.17 -16.56 -0.08
CA GLN A 20 20.10 -16.46 -1.05
C GLN A 20 19.43 -15.12 -0.71
N GLU A 21 19.72 -14.08 -1.51
CA GLU A 21 18.85 -12.90 -1.53
C GLU A 21 17.46 -13.45 -1.82
N SER A 22 16.63 -13.53 -0.79
CA SER A 22 15.25 -13.95 -0.97
C SER A 22 14.60 -12.89 -1.87
N GLU A 23 14.28 -13.27 -3.11
CA GLU A 23 13.51 -12.43 -4.02
C GLU A 23 12.15 -12.18 -3.39
N TYR A 24 12.00 -11.04 -2.73
CA TYR A 24 10.74 -10.61 -2.18
C TYR A 24 9.84 -10.21 -3.36
N ASN A 25 8.68 -10.84 -3.46
CA ASN A 25 7.67 -10.52 -4.47
C ASN A 25 6.45 -9.91 -3.79
N THR A 26 5.81 -8.96 -4.45
CA THR A 26 4.50 -8.44 -4.01
C THR A 26 3.40 -9.46 -4.28
N GLU A 27 2.41 -9.50 -3.39
CA GLU A 27 1.22 -10.32 -3.49
C GLU A 27 0.01 -9.41 -3.77
N ARG A 28 -0.64 -9.59 -4.93
CA ARG A 28 -1.86 -8.83 -5.24
C ARG A 28 -3.02 -9.37 -4.40
N MET A 29 -3.73 -8.48 -3.71
CA MET A 29 -4.89 -8.82 -2.88
C MET A 29 -6.15 -8.10 -3.39
N THR A 30 -7.32 -8.70 -3.18
CA THR A 30 -8.60 -8.01 -3.27
C THR A 30 -8.86 -7.19 -2.01
N LEU A 31 -9.82 -6.26 -2.09
CA LEU A 31 -10.26 -5.51 -0.91
C LEU A 31 -10.79 -6.46 0.18
N GLU A 32 -11.52 -7.50 -0.20
CA GLU A 32 -12.06 -8.46 0.76
C GLU A 32 -10.96 -9.29 1.43
N GLN A 33 -9.95 -9.73 0.66
CA GLN A 33 -8.82 -10.47 1.20
C GLN A 33 -8.07 -9.64 2.24
N ILE A 34 -7.68 -8.40 1.92
CA ILE A 34 -6.89 -7.60 2.88
C ILE A 34 -7.70 -7.21 4.14
N ARG A 35 -9.02 -7.07 4.04
CA ARG A 35 -9.91 -6.78 5.19
C ARG A 35 -10.06 -7.97 6.14
N THR A 36 -9.99 -9.19 5.61
CA THR A 36 -10.24 -10.42 6.38
C THR A 36 -8.97 -11.17 6.75
N ASP A 37 -7.82 -10.82 6.15
CA ASP A 37 -6.54 -11.43 6.45
C ASP A 37 -6.05 -11.04 7.85
N TRP A 38 -5.75 -12.06 8.67
CA TRP A 38 -5.27 -11.89 10.04
C TRP A 38 -3.95 -11.09 10.13
N ARG A 39 -3.11 -11.14 9.09
CA ARG A 39 -1.87 -10.35 8.98
C ARG A 39 -2.18 -8.85 9.01
N PHE A 40 -3.38 -8.47 8.55
CA PHE A 40 -3.85 -7.09 8.44
C PHE A 40 -4.97 -6.78 9.45
N TYR A 41 -4.95 -7.37 10.65
CA TYR A 41 -6.05 -7.32 11.63
C TYR A 41 -6.70 -5.93 11.88
N GLY A 42 -5.96 -4.83 11.78
CA GLY A 42 -6.49 -3.48 11.97
C GLY A 42 -7.20 -2.91 10.74
N PHE A 43 -6.94 -3.44 9.54
CA PHE A 43 -7.38 -2.85 8.28
C PHE A 43 -8.89 -2.60 8.26
N ASP A 44 -9.71 -3.60 8.59
CA ASP A 44 -11.17 -3.44 8.56
C ASP A 44 -11.67 -2.44 9.61
N ILE A 45 -11.05 -2.40 10.79
CA ILE A 45 -11.37 -1.41 11.83
C ILE A 45 -11.17 0.01 11.29
N TYR A 46 -10.01 0.25 10.63
CA TYR A 46 -9.72 1.55 10.02
C TYR A 46 -10.64 1.85 8.84
N TYR A 47 -10.92 0.84 8.01
CA TYR A 47 -11.84 0.99 6.88
C TYR A 47 -13.23 1.44 7.34
N GLN A 48 -13.76 0.87 8.42
CA GLN A 48 -15.10 1.17 8.93
C GLN A 48 -15.18 2.48 9.72
N GLN A 49 -14.12 2.88 10.44
CA GLN A 49 -14.18 4.07 11.29
C GLN A 49 -14.06 5.40 10.53
N TYR A 50 -13.64 5.37 9.26
CA TYR A 50 -13.42 6.59 8.51
C TYR A 50 -14.72 7.35 8.27
N ARG A 51 -14.78 8.60 8.73
CA ARG A 51 -15.93 9.50 8.52
C ARG A 51 -15.70 10.32 7.27
N ILE A 52 -16.33 9.91 6.17
CA ILE A 52 -16.24 10.57 4.88
C ILE A 52 -17.00 11.90 4.91
N ASP A 53 -16.38 12.95 4.36
CA ASP A 53 -17.06 14.21 4.08
C ASP A 53 -17.95 14.08 2.83
N SER A 54 -19.26 14.26 2.98
CA SER A 54 -20.23 14.03 1.88
C SER A 54 -20.10 15.02 0.73
N ALA A 55 -19.65 16.25 0.99
CA ALA A 55 -19.44 17.25 -0.05
C ALA A 55 -18.20 16.87 -0.88
N LEU A 56 -17.10 16.52 -0.22
CA LEU A 56 -15.88 16.08 -0.90
C LEU A 56 -16.06 14.73 -1.60
N LEU A 57 -16.85 13.80 -1.04
CA LEU A 57 -17.19 12.54 -1.70
C LEU A 57 -17.90 12.80 -3.04
N SER A 58 -18.83 13.76 -3.05
CA SER A 58 -19.58 14.13 -4.24
C SER A 58 -18.66 14.76 -5.30
N GLU A 59 -17.73 15.63 -4.89
CA GLU A 59 -16.71 16.20 -5.79
C GLU A 59 -15.75 15.13 -6.33
N PHE A 60 -15.33 14.18 -5.50
CA PHE A 60 -14.49 13.07 -5.94
C PHE A 60 -15.20 12.22 -6.99
N LYS A 61 -16.48 11.92 -6.76
CA LYS A 61 -17.31 11.16 -7.70
C LYS A 61 -17.43 11.83 -9.06
N THR A 62 -17.53 13.16 -9.12
CA THR A 62 -17.61 13.89 -10.39
C THR A 62 -16.24 14.09 -11.06
N SER A 63 -15.17 14.14 -10.27
CA SER A 63 -13.80 14.34 -10.78
C SER A 63 -13.16 13.04 -11.31
N PHE A 64 -13.40 11.90 -10.66
CA PHE A 64 -12.76 10.65 -11.02
C PHE A 64 -13.40 9.99 -12.25
N ASN A 65 -12.61 9.85 -13.32
CA ASN A 65 -12.98 9.03 -14.47
C ASN A 65 -12.21 7.70 -14.44
N PRO A 66 -12.88 6.56 -14.18
CA PRO A 66 -12.22 5.26 -14.06
C PRO A 66 -11.64 4.74 -15.38
N ASN A 67 -12.02 5.35 -16.51
CA ASN A 67 -11.36 5.04 -17.78
C ASN A 67 -10.00 5.71 -17.87
N ASN A 68 -9.78 6.85 -17.22
CA ASN A 68 -8.55 7.65 -17.35
C ASN A 68 -7.54 7.37 -16.24
N PHE A 69 -8.03 7.07 -15.04
CA PHE A 69 -7.22 6.94 -13.85
C PHE A 69 -7.43 5.60 -13.16
N LYS A 70 -6.39 5.14 -12.46
CA LYS A 70 -6.44 3.98 -11.57
C LYS A 70 -5.62 4.27 -10.31
N PHE A 71 -5.97 3.62 -9.21
CA PHE A 71 -5.23 3.73 -7.95
C PHE A 71 -4.37 2.49 -7.68
N LEU A 72 -3.19 2.69 -7.11
CA LEU A 72 -2.29 1.63 -6.65
C LEU A 72 -2.03 1.80 -5.17
N PHE A 73 -2.12 0.71 -4.42
CA PHE A 73 -1.87 0.67 -2.99
C PHE A 73 -0.83 -0.40 -2.69
N PHE A 74 0.31 0.00 -2.13
CA PHE A 74 1.37 -0.90 -1.66
C PHE A 74 1.41 -0.83 -0.14
N THR A 75 1.24 -1.98 0.52
CA THR A 75 1.10 -2.03 1.97
C THR A 75 1.72 -3.31 2.54
N SER A 76 2.20 -3.26 3.78
CA SER A 76 2.65 -4.42 4.53
C SER A 76 1.74 -4.64 5.73
N PRO A 77 1.73 -5.84 6.35
CA PRO A 77 1.15 -6.05 7.67
C PRO A 77 1.63 -4.96 8.64
N ALA A 78 0.73 -4.04 8.98
CA ALA A 78 1.06 -2.90 9.80
C ALA A 78 0.64 -3.13 11.26
N CYS A 79 1.41 -2.56 12.19
CA CYS A 79 0.95 -2.40 13.57
C CYS A 79 0.04 -1.17 13.62
N TYR A 80 -1.26 -1.39 13.42
CA TYR A 80 -2.30 -0.35 13.38
C TYR A 80 -2.59 0.31 14.75
N THR A 81 -1.64 0.32 15.68
CA THR A 81 -1.85 0.64 17.10
C THR A 81 -1.82 2.13 17.43
N CYS A 82 -1.56 3.04 16.48
CA CYS A 82 -1.53 4.48 16.80
C CYS A 82 -2.12 5.42 15.73
N GLY A 83 -3.09 4.99 14.91
CA GLY A 83 -3.73 5.89 13.93
C GLY A 83 -2.76 6.50 12.90
N LYS A 84 -1.70 5.76 12.56
CA LYS A 84 -0.57 6.19 11.72
C LYS A 84 -0.90 6.16 10.22
N LEU A 85 0.10 6.44 9.37
CA LEU A 85 0.07 6.35 7.90
C LEU A 85 -0.59 5.06 7.38
N ASP A 86 -0.48 3.97 8.12
CA ASP A 86 -1.10 2.67 7.83
C ASP A 86 -2.63 2.72 7.71
N SER A 87 -3.25 3.72 8.35
CA SER A 87 -4.69 3.98 8.25
C SER A 87 -5.13 4.64 6.94
N LEU A 88 -4.23 5.29 6.21
CA LEU A 88 -4.60 6.07 5.03
C LEU A 88 -5.06 5.21 3.86
N ILE A 89 -4.50 4.01 3.70
CA ILE A 89 -4.94 3.06 2.67
C ILE A 89 -6.37 2.57 2.90
N PRO A 90 -6.74 2.04 4.08
CA PRO A 90 -8.13 1.66 4.33
C PRO A 90 -9.10 2.84 4.20
N PHE A 91 -8.70 4.05 4.63
CA PHE A 91 -9.52 5.26 4.43
C PHE A 91 -9.72 5.61 2.96
N ALA A 92 -8.65 5.61 2.15
CA ALA A 92 -8.73 5.88 0.72
C ALA A 92 -9.62 4.87 -0.02
N LEU A 93 -9.45 3.58 0.29
CA LEU A 93 -10.29 2.52 -0.28
C LEU A 93 -11.75 2.68 0.14
N ARG A 94 -12.03 3.06 1.40
CA ARG A 94 -13.39 3.34 1.86
C ARG A 94 -14.03 4.47 1.04
N ILE A 95 -13.31 5.57 0.81
CA ILE A 95 -13.78 6.70 -0.02
C ILE A 95 -14.09 6.24 -1.45
N ILE A 96 -13.17 5.50 -2.08
CA ILE A 96 -13.34 5.00 -3.46
C ILE A 96 -14.57 4.08 -3.57
N LYS A 97 -14.75 3.18 -2.60
CA LYS A 97 -15.91 2.27 -2.58
C LYS A 97 -17.22 3.01 -2.32
N GLU A 98 -17.24 3.96 -1.38
CA GLU A 98 -18.43 4.75 -1.06
C GLU A 98 -18.85 5.66 -2.21
N ALA A 99 -17.89 6.12 -3.04
CA ALA A 99 -18.19 6.87 -4.26
C ALA A 99 -18.87 6.03 -5.35
N GLY A 100 -18.92 4.70 -5.18
CA GLY A 100 -19.58 3.74 -6.07
C GLY A 100 -18.65 3.12 -7.10
N PHE A 101 -17.33 3.24 -6.94
CA PHE A 101 -16.37 2.69 -7.90
C PHE A 101 -16.09 1.19 -7.65
N SER A 102 -15.95 0.45 -8.75
CA SER A 102 -15.64 -0.99 -8.74
C SER A 102 -14.18 -1.25 -8.39
N ASP A 103 -13.90 -2.50 -7.99
CA ASP A 103 -12.54 -2.95 -7.64
C ASP A 103 -11.56 -2.89 -8.83
N SER A 104 -12.08 -2.80 -10.06
CA SER A 104 -11.25 -2.57 -11.25
C SER A 104 -10.56 -1.20 -11.26
N CYS A 105 -11.01 -0.25 -10.43
CA CYS A 105 -10.45 1.10 -10.36
C CYS A 105 -9.19 1.18 -9.48
N PHE A 106 -8.85 0.09 -8.78
CA PHE A 106 -7.67 0.06 -7.92
C PHE A 106 -6.97 -1.29 -7.91
N GLU A 107 -5.73 -1.31 -7.43
CA GLU A 107 -4.96 -2.52 -7.16
C GLU A 107 -4.31 -2.42 -5.78
N ILE A 108 -4.36 -3.51 -5.02
CA ILE A 108 -3.78 -3.60 -3.68
C ILE A 108 -2.69 -4.66 -3.73
N TYR A 109 -1.50 -4.31 -3.24
CA TYR A 109 -0.33 -5.16 -3.19
C TYR A 109 0.17 -5.25 -1.76
N HIS A 110 0.12 -6.46 -1.20
CA HIS A 110 0.93 -6.80 -0.05
C HIS A 110 2.41 -6.79 -0.47
N THR A 111 3.19 -5.93 0.18
CA THR A 111 4.55 -5.60 -0.15
C THR A 111 5.42 -5.86 1.08
N PRO A 112 6.12 -7.01 1.17
CA PRO A 112 6.83 -7.39 2.39
C PRO A 112 8.10 -6.56 2.66
N ALA A 113 8.67 -5.91 1.64
CA ALA A 113 9.86 -5.07 1.74
C ALA A 113 9.89 -3.99 0.64
N LEU A 114 10.63 -2.91 0.85
CA LEU A 114 10.74 -1.80 -0.12
C LEU A 114 11.33 -2.21 -1.48
N ASN A 115 12.19 -3.23 -1.48
CA ASN A 115 12.81 -3.78 -2.68
C ASN A 115 12.03 -4.98 -3.25
N ALA A 116 10.82 -5.26 -2.77
CA ALA A 116 10.03 -6.34 -3.31
C ALA A 116 9.60 -6.04 -4.75
N HIS A 117 9.72 -7.03 -5.64
CA HIS A 117 9.32 -6.91 -7.04
C HIS A 117 7.82 -6.63 -7.18
N HIS A 118 7.49 -5.67 -8.03
CA HIS A 118 6.11 -5.28 -8.30
C HIS A 118 5.88 -4.94 -9.78
N PRO A 119 4.65 -5.09 -10.31
CA PRO A 119 4.36 -4.92 -11.74
C PRO A 119 4.65 -3.53 -12.32
N TYR A 120 4.97 -2.56 -11.46
CA TYR A 120 5.19 -1.16 -11.82
C TYR A 120 6.64 -0.70 -11.63
N GLU A 121 7.58 -1.61 -11.33
CA GLU A 121 8.97 -1.28 -10.98
C GLU A 121 9.74 -0.51 -12.08
N THR A 122 9.36 -0.70 -13.34
CA THR A 122 9.95 0.04 -14.49
C THR A 122 9.50 1.50 -14.57
N LYS A 123 8.44 1.86 -13.85
CA LYS A 123 7.75 3.15 -13.93
C LYS A 123 7.71 3.90 -12.60
N LEU A 124 7.76 3.16 -11.50
CA LEU A 124 7.59 3.64 -10.14
C LEU A 124 8.59 2.93 -9.24
N LYS A 125 9.35 3.70 -8.46
CA LYS A 125 10.21 3.18 -7.39
C LYS A 125 9.56 3.46 -6.04
N LEU A 126 9.35 2.42 -5.24
CA LEU A 126 8.86 2.59 -3.88
C LEU A 126 9.98 3.12 -2.97
N THR A 127 9.69 4.19 -2.23
CA THR A 127 10.59 4.79 -1.23
C THR A 127 10.07 4.63 0.20
N ALA A 128 8.80 4.26 0.35
CA ALA A 128 8.14 4.01 1.62
C ALA A 128 6.99 2.99 1.46
N ILE A 129 6.68 2.28 2.54
CA ILE A 129 5.49 1.46 2.70
C ILE A 129 4.86 1.90 4.05
N PRO A 130 3.54 2.15 4.11
CA PRO A 130 2.59 2.11 3.01
C PRO A 130 2.82 3.22 1.98
N SER A 131 2.44 2.98 0.73
CA SER A 131 2.40 3.98 -0.33
C SER A 131 1.16 3.82 -1.20
N ALA A 132 0.65 4.94 -1.68
CA ALA A 132 -0.54 4.98 -2.52
C ALA A 132 -0.37 6.01 -3.64
N PHE A 133 -0.78 5.62 -4.84
CA PHE A 133 -0.64 6.45 -6.03
C PHE A 133 -1.94 6.45 -6.82
N SER A 134 -2.27 7.57 -7.44
CA SER A 134 -3.10 7.55 -8.64
C SER A 134 -2.17 7.57 -9.86
N PHE A 135 -2.62 7.02 -10.98
CA PHE A 135 -1.94 7.19 -12.25
C PHE A 135 -2.93 7.32 -13.40
N ASP A 136 -2.57 8.15 -14.38
CA ASP A 136 -3.32 8.30 -15.62
C ASP A 136 -2.83 7.32 -16.71
N ARG A 137 -3.54 7.25 -17.84
CA ARG A 137 -3.12 6.43 -19.00
C ARG A 137 -1.76 6.84 -19.58
N ASN A 138 -1.29 8.05 -19.33
CA ASN A 138 0.03 8.53 -19.72
C ASN A 138 1.11 8.20 -18.68
N VAL A 139 0.78 7.37 -17.68
CA VAL A 139 1.70 6.87 -16.67
C VAL A 139 2.26 7.99 -15.76
N LYS A 140 1.53 9.11 -15.62
CA LYS A 140 1.86 10.11 -14.62
C LYS A 140 1.37 9.64 -13.26
N PHE A 141 2.29 9.47 -12.32
CA PHE A 141 1.96 9.09 -10.94
C PHE A 141 1.81 10.32 -10.07
N TYR A 142 0.82 10.28 -9.19
CA TYR A 142 0.66 11.24 -8.09
C TYR A 142 0.76 10.47 -6.76
N SER A 143 1.70 10.85 -5.88
CA SER A 143 1.84 10.22 -4.55
C SER A 143 0.79 10.77 -3.59
N ILE A 144 -0.18 9.95 -3.21
CA ILE A 144 -1.31 10.35 -2.36
C ILE A 144 -0.86 10.47 -0.90
N ILE A 145 -0.21 9.42 -0.36
CA ILE A 145 0.15 9.38 1.06
C ILE A 145 1.22 10.41 1.40
N ASP A 146 2.25 10.57 0.57
CA ASP A 146 3.28 11.57 0.83
C ASP A 146 2.72 12.98 0.76
N THR A 147 1.90 13.28 -0.25
CA THR A 147 1.31 14.61 -0.40
C THR A 147 0.37 14.93 0.75
N TYR A 148 -0.48 13.98 1.17
CA TYR A 148 -1.31 14.16 2.35
C TYR A 148 -0.45 14.41 3.59
N ARG A 149 0.58 13.59 3.83
CA ARG A 149 1.46 13.71 5.01
C ARG A 149 2.11 15.09 5.07
N ILE A 150 2.72 15.54 3.99
CA ILE A 150 3.45 16.81 3.95
C ILE A 150 2.49 17.97 4.24
N ARG A 151 1.33 17.99 3.57
CA ARG A 151 0.39 19.11 3.68
C ARG A 151 -0.47 19.09 4.93
N LYS A 152 -0.67 17.92 5.55
CA LYS A 152 -1.42 17.79 6.80
C LYS A 152 -0.71 18.49 7.97
N ILE A 153 0.62 18.64 7.89
CA ILE A 153 1.41 19.42 8.84
C ILE A 153 0.98 20.89 8.82
N ASP A 154 0.77 21.45 7.62
CA ASP A 154 0.43 22.87 7.44
C ASP A 154 -1.07 23.16 7.54
N SER A 155 -1.93 22.15 7.38
CA SER A 155 -3.37 22.33 7.38
C SER A 155 -4.09 21.23 8.15
N ALA A 156 -4.44 21.52 9.40
CA ALA A 156 -5.19 20.60 10.26
C ALA A 156 -6.57 20.21 9.67
N SER A 157 -7.19 21.09 8.87
CA SER A 157 -8.48 20.84 8.23
C SER A 157 -8.39 19.98 6.97
N LEU A 158 -7.21 19.78 6.39
CA LEU A 158 -7.02 18.98 5.17
C LEU A 158 -7.59 17.56 5.33
N LYS A 159 -8.47 17.16 4.43
CA LYS A 159 -9.06 15.82 4.38
C LYS A 159 -8.37 14.97 3.32
N LEU A 160 -8.42 13.65 3.48
CA LEU A 160 -7.82 12.73 2.51
C LEU A 160 -8.52 12.84 1.14
N GLU A 161 -9.83 13.08 1.15
CA GLU A 161 -10.66 13.33 -0.03
C GLU A 161 -10.10 14.47 -0.88
N ASN A 162 -9.58 15.56 -0.27
CA ASN A 162 -8.98 16.67 -1.02
C ASN A 162 -7.80 16.18 -1.88
N ILE A 163 -6.97 15.29 -1.34
CA ILE A 163 -5.82 14.73 -2.05
C ILE A 163 -6.26 13.74 -3.11
N LEU A 164 -7.28 12.92 -2.83
CA LEU A 164 -7.84 12.01 -3.84
C LEU A 164 -8.43 12.78 -5.02
N ILE A 165 -9.18 13.85 -4.77
CA ILE A 165 -9.73 14.74 -5.79
C ILE A 165 -8.62 15.36 -6.63
N GLU A 166 -7.59 15.91 -5.99
CA GLU A 166 -6.46 16.53 -6.69
C GLU A 166 -5.69 15.51 -7.55
N SER A 167 -5.53 14.29 -7.05
CA SER A 167 -4.78 13.22 -7.73
C SER A 167 -5.41 12.73 -9.04
N VAL A 168 -6.66 13.13 -9.32
CA VAL A 168 -7.43 12.68 -10.50
C VAL A 168 -7.96 13.83 -11.36
N LYS A 169 -7.45 15.04 -11.15
CA LYS A 169 -7.68 16.22 -11.98
C LYS A 169 -6.54 16.37 -12.99
#